data_AF-A0A1Y2G4K2-F1
#
_entry.id   AF-A0A1Y2G4K2-F1
#
_cell.length_a   1.000
_cell.length_b   1.000
_cell.length_c   1.000
_cell.angle_alpha   90.00
_cell.angle_beta   90.00
_cell.angle_gamma   90.00
#
_symmetry.space_group_name_H-M   'P 1'
#
loop_
_entity.id
_entity.type
_entity.pdbx_description
1 polymer ?
#
loop_
_entity_poly.entity_id
_entity_poly.type
_entity_poly.pdbx_seq_one_letter_code
_entity_poly.pdbx_strand_id
1 'polypeptide(L)'
;MDILRCLALTRRTLFDISSSASLPAFTLIGDVTIDQDKEFMRGVTPRFLFFIGRMCNLAMDEKEGLMTPAEVVACAEVLEREIIEWQPNKDQSEEHSAEDELERFATQEMWRHALLINLRQVLYHLGSLHTSIRTSLDSIITFGCASSSPSLPSSTPTTPLIPESASYYEREIPWFITATCATSKHDRAIIREAFGHRSPLFGFDVLPIAERIWEATDRAGYPLEWRSVLEKEGVLMMFM
;
A
#
# COMPACT_ATOMS: atom_id res chain seq x y z
N MET A 1 3.31 -5.20 12.46
CA MET A 1 4.64 -5.80 12.19
C MET A 1 4.58 -7.08 11.37
N ASP A 2 4.13 -8.24 11.89
CA ASP A 2 4.22 -9.54 11.16
C ASP A 2 3.52 -9.52 9.79
N ILE A 3 2.31 -8.99 9.73
CA ILE A 3 1.52 -8.83 8.50
C ILE A 3 2.27 -8.03 7.43
N LEU A 4 2.90 -6.91 7.82
CA LEU A 4 3.67 -6.07 6.92
C LEU A 4 4.93 -6.80 6.40
N ARG A 5 5.54 -7.66 7.23
CA ARG A 5 6.61 -8.56 6.77
C ARG A 5 6.09 -9.56 5.75
N CYS A 6 4.90 -10.12 5.95
CA CYS A 6 4.28 -11.06 5.00
C CYS A 6 3.81 -10.39 3.70
N LEU A 7 3.62 -9.07 3.68
CA LEU A 7 3.40 -8.35 2.42
C LEU A 7 4.61 -8.47 1.50
N ALA A 8 5.82 -8.30 2.06
CA ALA A 8 7.09 -8.38 1.36
C ALA A 8 7.59 -9.82 1.16
N LEU A 9 7.27 -10.72 2.09
CA LEU A 9 7.70 -12.12 2.10
C LEU A 9 6.56 -13.04 1.73
N THR A 10 6.76 -13.96 0.80
CA THR A 10 5.76 -14.96 0.38
C THR A 10 5.56 -16.04 1.47
N ARG A 11 4.98 -15.67 2.61
CA ARG A 11 4.73 -16.53 3.78
C ARG A 11 3.40 -16.20 4.47
N ARG A 12 2.92 -17.15 5.27
CA ARG A 12 1.71 -17.02 6.09
C ARG A 12 1.92 -15.99 7.20
N THR A 13 0.87 -15.26 7.54
CA THR A 13 0.88 -14.47 8.78
C THR A 13 0.81 -15.39 9.99
N LEU A 14 1.34 -14.95 11.12
CA LEU A 14 1.22 -15.67 12.39
C LEU A 14 -0.17 -15.50 13.03
N PHE A 15 -1.03 -14.67 12.43
CA PHE A 15 -2.35 -14.36 12.95
C PHE A 15 -3.43 -15.14 12.22
N ASP A 16 -4.36 -15.70 12.99
CA ASP A 16 -5.59 -16.29 12.45
C ASP A 16 -6.58 -15.17 12.12
N ILE A 17 -6.61 -14.76 10.86
CA ILE A 17 -7.48 -13.71 10.33
C ILE A 17 -8.56 -14.37 9.47
N SER A 18 -9.33 -15.27 10.08
CA SER A 18 -10.36 -16.06 9.40
C SER A 18 -11.75 -15.43 9.45
N SER A 19 -11.99 -14.42 10.30
CA SER A 19 -13.33 -13.84 10.49
C SER A 19 -13.41 -12.35 10.17
N SER A 20 -14.58 -11.92 9.67
CA SER A 20 -14.98 -10.52 9.48
C SER A 20 -15.36 -9.82 10.79
N ALA A 21 -15.23 -10.50 11.94
CA ALA A 21 -15.54 -9.94 13.25
C ALA A 21 -14.58 -8.80 13.58
N SER A 22 -15.10 -7.82 14.33
CA SER A 22 -14.33 -6.70 14.80
C SER A 22 -13.26 -7.17 15.79
N LEU A 23 -12.10 -6.49 15.81
CA LEU A 23 -10.92 -6.95 16.55
C LEU A 23 -11.13 -6.96 18.06
N PRO A 24 -10.36 -7.71 18.85
CA PRO A 24 -10.12 -7.30 20.23
C PRO A 24 -9.19 -6.06 20.25
N ALA A 25 -9.47 -5.08 21.10
CA ALA A 25 -8.57 -3.95 21.30
C ALA A 25 -7.18 -4.45 21.75
N PHE A 26 -6.10 -3.85 21.24
CA PHE A 26 -4.74 -4.27 21.58
C PHE A 26 -3.81 -3.08 21.81
N THR A 27 -2.78 -3.27 22.63
CA THR A 27 -1.82 -2.23 22.98
C THR A 27 -0.61 -2.28 22.03
N LEU A 28 -0.36 -1.22 21.28
CA LEU A 28 0.72 -1.19 20.28
C LEU A 28 2.09 -0.91 20.94
N ILE A 29 2.19 0.16 21.73
CA ILE A 29 3.41 0.59 22.48
C ILE A 29 2.98 1.36 23.74
N GLY A 30 3.52 1.01 24.91
CA GLY A 30 3.22 1.71 26.17
C GLY A 30 1.74 1.62 26.55
N ASP A 31 1.09 2.76 26.77
CA ASP A 31 -0.34 2.85 27.09
C ASP A 31 -1.24 3.11 25.85
N VAL A 32 -0.68 3.05 24.64
CA VAL A 32 -1.45 3.26 23.39
C VAL A 32 -2.30 2.03 23.10
N THR A 33 -3.55 2.09 23.52
CA THR A 33 -4.57 1.09 23.18
C THR A 33 -5.20 1.45 21.84
N ILE A 34 -4.97 0.63 20.83
CA ILE A 34 -5.66 0.73 19.55
C ILE A 34 -7.00 0.04 19.72
N ASP A 35 -8.05 0.85 19.78
CA ASP A 35 -9.42 0.39 19.60
C ASP A 35 -9.66 0.02 18.13
N GLN A 36 -10.59 -0.89 17.89
CA GLN A 36 -10.72 -1.75 16.72
C GLN A 36 -10.70 -1.02 15.37
N ASP A 37 -11.20 0.22 15.37
CA ASP A 37 -11.33 1.07 14.18
C ASP A 37 -10.51 2.36 14.26
N LYS A 38 -9.77 2.58 15.37
CA LYS A 38 -8.99 3.80 15.54
C LYS A 38 -7.75 3.78 14.69
N GLU A 39 -7.53 4.88 13.98
CA GLU A 39 -6.33 5.13 13.22
C GLU A 39 -5.10 5.04 14.14
N PHE A 40 -4.07 4.34 13.67
CA PHE A 40 -2.79 4.25 14.38
C PHE A 40 -1.72 5.16 13.76
N MET A 41 -1.96 5.61 12.53
CA MET A 41 -1.28 6.73 11.89
C MET A 41 -2.30 7.53 11.07
N ARG A 42 -1.96 8.73 10.63
CA ARG A 42 -2.88 9.65 9.95
C ARG A 42 -3.50 9.03 8.69
N GLY A 43 -4.77 8.66 8.75
CA GLY A 43 -5.49 8.00 7.66
C GLY A 43 -5.17 6.51 7.49
N VAL A 44 -4.44 5.88 8.42
CA VAL A 44 -4.11 4.44 8.36
C VAL A 44 -4.88 3.70 9.44
N THR A 45 -5.78 2.84 9.01
CA THR A 45 -6.64 2.05 9.90
C THR A 45 -6.11 0.62 10.06
N PRO A 46 -6.36 -0.03 11.20
CA PRO A 46 -6.02 -1.44 11.40
C PRO A 46 -6.64 -2.34 10.33
N ARG A 47 -7.82 -1.99 9.79
CA ARG A 47 -8.53 -2.73 8.74
C ARG A 47 -7.66 -3.03 7.52
N PHE A 48 -6.81 -2.10 7.10
CA PHE A 48 -5.90 -2.30 5.98
C PHE A 48 -4.90 -3.44 6.22
N LEU A 49 -4.40 -3.58 7.45
CA LEU A 49 -3.51 -4.67 7.81
C LEU A 49 -4.25 -6.02 7.79
N PHE A 50 -5.52 -6.08 8.18
CA PHE A 50 -6.30 -7.33 8.08
C PHE A 50 -6.51 -7.76 6.65
N PHE A 51 -6.78 -6.82 5.75
CA PHE A 51 -6.87 -7.14 4.33
C PHE A 51 -5.56 -7.74 3.82
N ILE A 52 -4.40 -7.15 4.15
CA ILE A 52 -3.09 -7.72 3.80
C ILE A 52 -2.95 -9.13 4.37
N GLY A 53 -3.24 -9.33 5.65
CA GLY A 53 -3.04 -10.62 6.29
C GLY A 53 -3.93 -11.72 5.69
N ARG A 54 -5.17 -11.41 5.34
CA ARG A 54 -6.07 -12.31 4.60
C ARG A 54 -5.52 -12.65 3.22
N MET A 55 -5.00 -11.66 2.48
CA MET A 55 -4.36 -11.92 1.17
C MET A 55 -3.16 -12.86 1.32
N CYS A 56 -2.28 -12.61 2.29
CA CYS A 56 -1.09 -13.43 2.53
C CYS A 56 -1.46 -14.88 2.90
N ASN A 57 -2.47 -15.06 3.77
CA ASN A 57 -2.91 -16.41 4.16
C ASN A 57 -3.54 -17.15 2.98
N LEU A 58 -4.41 -16.49 2.22
CA LEU A 58 -5.07 -17.10 1.06
C LEU A 58 -4.08 -17.48 -0.05
N ALA A 59 -3.07 -16.63 -0.30
CA ALA A 59 -1.99 -16.92 -1.24
C ALA A 59 -1.16 -18.14 -0.82
N MET A 60 -0.97 -18.34 0.48
CA MET A 60 -0.30 -19.53 1.00
C MET A 60 -1.19 -20.77 0.92
N ASP A 61 -2.49 -20.65 1.15
CA ASP A 61 -3.42 -21.76 0.98
C ASP A 61 -3.44 -22.26 -0.47
N GLU A 62 -3.36 -21.36 -1.45
CA GLU A 62 -3.15 -21.70 -2.86
C GLU A 62 -1.82 -22.44 -3.07
N LYS A 63 -0.72 -21.85 -2.60
CA LYS A 63 0.65 -22.38 -2.79
C LYS A 63 0.87 -23.75 -2.14
N GLU A 64 0.25 -23.98 -0.97
CA GLU A 64 0.32 -25.23 -0.22
C GLU A 64 -0.66 -26.29 -0.73
N GLY A 65 -1.51 -25.94 -1.71
CA GLY A 65 -2.52 -26.84 -2.27
C GLY A 65 -3.68 -27.15 -1.31
N LEU A 66 -3.90 -26.29 -0.32
CA LEU A 66 -5.00 -26.38 0.64
C LEU A 66 -6.32 -25.89 0.04
N MET A 67 -6.24 -25.02 -0.97
CA MET A 67 -7.37 -24.53 -1.76
C MET A 67 -7.11 -24.70 -3.25
N THR A 68 -8.17 -24.97 -4.00
CA THR A 68 -8.13 -24.95 -5.46
C THR A 68 -8.07 -23.51 -5.98
N PRO A 69 -7.55 -23.27 -7.20
CA PRO A 69 -7.56 -21.93 -7.79
C PRO A 69 -8.95 -21.29 -7.87
N ALA A 70 -10.00 -22.09 -8.08
CA ALA A 70 -11.37 -21.59 -8.13
C ALA A 70 -11.87 -21.09 -6.75
N GLU A 71 -11.51 -21.79 -5.67
CA GLU A 71 -11.86 -21.37 -4.30
C GLU A 71 -11.10 -20.09 -3.92
N VAL A 72 -9.82 -20.01 -4.27
CA VAL A 72 -9.00 -18.80 -4.07
C VAL A 72 -9.61 -17.60 -4.77
N VAL A 73 -10.01 -17.74 -6.03
CA VAL A 73 -10.68 -16.67 -6.79
C VAL A 73 -11.98 -16.25 -6.13
N ALA A 74 -12.83 -17.19 -5.70
CA ALA A 74 -14.09 -16.87 -5.02
C ALA A 74 -13.86 -16.11 -3.70
N CYS A 75 -12.87 -16.51 -2.91
CA CYS A 75 -12.49 -15.79 -1.69
C CYS A 75 -11.89 -14.41 -1.99
N ALA A 76 -11.09 -14.30 -3.06
CA ALA A 76 -10.51 -13.05 -3.50
C ALA A 76 -11.59 -12.05 -3.97
N GLU A 77 -12.65 -12.51 -4.64
CA GLU A 77 -13.78 -11.65 -5.05
C GLU A 77 -14.53 -11.07 -3.86
N VAL A 78 -14.74 -11.87 -2.81
CA VAL A 78 -15.32 -11.39 -1.55
C VAL A 78 -14.42 -10.34 -0.91
N LEU A 79 -13.12 -10.61 -0.82
CA LEU A 79 -12.14 -9.70 -0.24
C LEU A 79 -12.01 -8.40 -1.02
N GLU A 80 -12.00 -8.46 -2.35
CA GLU A 80 -11.95 -7.29 -3.22
C GLU A 80 -13.18 -6.41 -3.02
N ARG A 81 -14.38 -7.02 -2.93
CA ARG A 81 -15.62 -6.30 -2.64
C ARG A 81 -15.57 -5.61 -1.29
N GLU A 82 -15.11 -6.30 -0.24
CA GLU A 82 -14.94 -5.69 1.09
C GLU A 82 -13.99 -4.49 1.07
N ILE A 83 -12.91 -4.53 0.29
CA ILE A 83 -11.97 -3.41 0.16
C ILE A 83 -12.62 -2.24 -0.57
N ILE A 84 -13.37 -2.50 -1.64
CA ILE A 84 -14.06 -1.47 -2.44
C ILE A 84 -15.17 -0.79 -1.63
N GLU A 85 -15.97 -1.58 -0.92
CA GLU A 85 -17.11 -1.10 -0.14
C GLU A 85 -16.70 -0.50 1.21
N TRP A 86 -15.45 -0.70 1.63
CA TRP A 86 -14.94 -0.14 2.88
C TRP A 86 -15.06 1.39 2.89
N GLN A 87 -15.66 1.90 3.96
CA GLN A 87 -15.79 3.31 4.27
C GLN A 87 -15.08 3.63 5.59
N PRO A 88 -14.43 4.79 5.71
CA PRO A 88 -13.87 5.23 6.98
C PRO A 88 -14.99 5.48 8.00
N ASN A 89 -14.79 5.02 9.23
CA ASN A 89 -15.68 5.37 10.33
C ASN A 89 -15.54 6.86 10.62
N LYS A 90 -16.67 7.58 10.58
CA LYS A 90 -16.75 8.98 10.98
C LYS A 90 -16.86 9.03 12.51
N ASP A 91 -15.73 8.94 13.19
CA ASP A 91 -15.71 9.24 14.62
C ASP A 91 -16.05 10.73 14.80
N GLN A 92 -17.22 11.01 15.39
CA GLN A 92 -17.76 12.38 15.56
C GLN A 92 -17.09 13.14 16.71
N SER A 93 -16.10 12.55 17.38
CA SER A 93 -15.52 13.07 18.62
C SER A 93 -14.26 13.91 18.45
N GLU A 94 -13.62 13.90 17.28
CA GLU A 94 -12.39 14.64 17.03
C GLU A 94 -12.64 15.70 15.95
N GLU A 95 -12.59 16.98 16.34
CA GLU A 95 -12.62 18.11 15.39
C GLU A 95 -11.26 18.20 14.69
N HIS A 96 -11.21 17.78 13.43
CA HIS A 96 -10.04 17.96 12.56
C HIS A 96 -10.20 19.20 11.69
N SER A 97 -9.08 19.82 11.30
CA SER A 97 -9.12 20.87 10.28
C SER A 97 -9.50 20.26 8.92
N ALA A 98 -10.14 21.03 8.03
CA ALA A 98 -10.52 20.55 6.70
C ALA A 98 -9.31 20.05 5.88
N GLU A 99 -8.14 20.68 6.06
CA GLU A 99 -6.88 20.27 5.45
C GLU A 99 -6.41 18.91 5.98
N ASP A 100 -6.61 18.67 7.28
CA ASP A 100 -6.28 17.41 7.92
C ASP A 100 -7.21 16.26 7.50
N GLU A 101 -8.50 16.54 7.40
CA GLU A 101 -9.48 15.57 6.87
C GLU A 101 -9.17 15.19 5.41
N LEU A 102 -8.79 16.17 4.58
CA LEU A 102 -8.42 15.92 3.19
C LEU A 102 -7.17 15.04 3.08
N GLU A 103 -6.14 15.31 3.88
CA GLU A 103 -4.93 14.48 3.91
C GLU A 103 -5.18 13.06 4.41
N ARG A 104 -6.02 12.91 5.45
CA ARG A 104 -6.44 11.59 5.95
C ARG A 104 -7.19 10.82 4.88
N PHE A 105 -8.14 11.46 4.22
CA PHE A 105 -8.89 10.86 3.12
C PHE A 105 -7.94 10.42 2.00
N ALA A 106 -7.06 11.29 1.52
CA ALA A 106 -6.09 10.95 0.48
C ALA A 106 -5.22 9.74 0.87
N THR A 107 -4.74 9.69 2.12
CA THR A 107 -3.99 8.53 2.63
C THR A 107 -4.84 7.25 2.60
N GLN A 108 -6.08 7.29 3.08
CA GLN A 108 -6.99 6.14 3.09
C GLN A 108 -7.26 5.63 1.66
N GLU A 109 -7.48 6.54 0.70
CA GLU A 109 -7.68 6.19 -0.71
C GLU A 109 -6.44 5.54 -1.33
N MET A 110 -5.24 6.08 -1.05
CA MET A 110 -3.98 5.50 -1.51
C MET A 110 -3.80 4.08 -0.96
N TRP A 111 -4.09 3.85 0.32
CA TRP A 111 -4.08 2.53 0.92
C TRP A 111 -5.07 1.57 0.27
N ARG A 112 -6.31 1.98 0.04
CA ARG A 112 -7.30 1.14 -0.64
C ARG A 112 -6.80 0.69 -2.02
N HIS A 113 -6.26 1.61 -2.81
CA HIS A 113 -5.75 1.28 -4.13
C HIS A 113 -4.50 0.40 -4.08
N ALA A 114 -3.61 0.59 -3.10
CA ALA A 114 -2.45 -0.27 -2.88
C ALA A 114 -2.88 -1.71 -2.52
N LEU A 115 -3.89 -1.86 -1.67
CA LEU A 115 -4.49 -3.16 -1.33
C LEU A 115 -5.08 -3.84 -2.56
N LEU A 116 -5.81 -3.09 -3.40
CA LEU A 116 -6.37 -3.63 -4.64
C LEU A 116 -5.29 -4.09 -5.61
N ILE A 117 -4.20 -3.32 -5.78
CA ILE A 117 -3.05 -3.74 -6.59
C ILE A 117 -2.48 -5.04 -6.04
N ASN A 118 -2.17 -5.09 -4.74
CA ASN A 118 -1.58 -6.26 -4.12
C ASN A 118 -2.48 -7.50 -4.24
N LEU A 119 -3.78 -7.36 -3.98
CA LEU A 119 -4.76 -8.43 -4.14
C LEU A 119 -4.76 -8.99 -5.57
N ARG A 120 -4.84 -8.09 -6.56
CA ARG A 120 -4.89 -8.46 -7.99
C ARG A 120 -3.61 -9.11 -8.48
N GLN A 121 -2.46 -8.66 -7.99
CA GLN A 121 -1.18 -9.28 -8.32
C GLN A 121 -1.01 -10.65 -7.67
N VAL A 122 -1.41 -10.79 -6.40
CA VAL A 122 -1.10 -11.99 -5.60
C VAL A 122 -2.14 -13.10 -5.79
N LEU A 123 -3.43 -12.76 -5.86
CA LEU A 123 -4.52 -13.74 -5.86
C LEU A 123 -5.12 -13.96 -7.26
N TYR A 124 -5.07 -12.94 -8.12
CA TYR A 124 -5.49 -13.06 -9.52
C TYR A 124 -4.32 -13.19 -10.50
N HIS A 125 -3.08 -13.12 -10.00
CA HIS A 125 -1.86 -13.24 -10.80
C HIS A 125 -1.80 -12.23 -11.97
N LEU A 126 -2.37 -11.03 -11.79
CA LEU A 126 -2.42 -10.00 -12.82
C LEU A 126 -1.11 -9.20 -12.88
N GLY A 127 -0.59 -9.02 -14.10
CA GLY A 127 0.60 -8.20 -14.36
C GLY A 127 0.33 -6.69 -14.33
N SER A 128 1.38 -5.88 -14.18
CA SER A 128 1.27 -4.43 -13.98
C SER A 128 0.63 -3.63 -15.13
N LEU A 129 0.53 -4.21 -16.33
CA LEU A 129 -0.15 -3.59 -17.48
C LEU A 129 -1.66 -3.83 -17.47
N HIS A 130 -2.19 -4.67 -16.59
CA HIS A 130 -3.62 -4.91 -16.51
C HIS A 130 -4.36 -3.61 -16.16
N THR A 131 -5.46 -3.33 -16.87
CA THR A 131 -6.20 -2.05 -16.75
C THR A 131 -6.56 -1.71 -15.31
N SER A 132 -7.03 -2.69 -14.53
CA SER A 132 -7.38 -2.46 -13.12
C SER A 132 -6.19 -2.11 -12.23
N ILE A 133 -4.98 -2.58 -12.54
CA ILE A 133 -3.76 -2.18 -11.83
C ILE A 133 -3.36 -0.76 -12.24
N ARG A 134 -3.41 -0.45 -13.54
CA ARG A 134 -3.11 0.89 -14.06
C ARG A 134 -4.05 1.95 -13.49
N THR A 135 -5.35 1.68 -13.44
CA THR A 135 -6.33 2.59 -12.81
C THR A 135 -6.02 2.82 -11.34
N SER A 136 -5.68 1.78 -10.56
CA SER A 136 -5.30 1.97 -9.16
C SER A 136 -3.99 2.75 -8.99
N LEU A 137 -3.00 2.51 -9.86
CA LEU A 137 -1.75 3.27 -9.87
C LEU A 137 -2.01 4.75 -10.13
N ASP A 138 -2.82 5.07 -11.14
CA ASP A 138 -3.17 6.45 -11.50
C ASP A 138 -3.92 7.14 -10.33
N SER A 139 -4.81 6.42 -9.64
CA SER A 139 -5.47 6.94 -8.43
C SER A 139 -4.46 7.25 -7.31
N ILE A 140 -3.53 6.34 -7.01
CA ILE A 140 -2.53 6.58 -5.94
C ILE A 140 -1.68 7.81 -6.27
N ILE A 141 -1.24 7.94 -7.53
CA ILE A 141 -0.49 9.13 -7.98
C ILE A 141 -1.35 10.39 -7.81
N THR A 142 -2.61 10.35 -8.22
CA THR A 142 -3.54 11.49 -8.13
C THR A 142 -3.70 11.95 -6.68
N PHE A 143 -3.95 11.04 -5.74
CA PHE A 143 -4.09 11.36 -4.32
C PHE A 143 -2.76 11.78 -3.69
N GLY A 144 -1.65 11.18 -4.09
CA GLY A 144 -0.32 11.49 -3.58
C GLY A 144 0.22 12.86 -4.03
N CYS A 145 -0.20 13.33 -5.21
CA CYS A 145 0.19 14.64 -5.75
C CYS A 145 -0.82 15.75 -5.45
N ALA A 146 -2.01 15.43 -4.93
CA ALA A 146 -3.03 16.41 -4.60
C ALA A 146 -2.50 17.39 -3.53
N SER A 147 -2.46 18.68 -3.85
CA SER A 147 -2.05 19.73 -2.92
C SER A 147 -3.18 20.03 -1.92
N SER A 148 -2.88 20.02 -0.63
CA SER A 148 -3.83 20.36 0.44
C SER A 148 -4.14 21.86 0.52
N SER A 149 -3.45 22.73 -0.25
CA SER A 149 -3.60 24.19 -0.14
C SER A 149 -3.69 24.89 -1.51
N PRO A 150 -4.70 25.75 -1.75
CA PRO A 150 -4.66 26.76 -2.79
C PRO A 150 -3.88 27.99 -2.28
N SER A 151 -2.57 27.85 -2.03
CA SER A 151 -1.72 28.99 -1.76
C SER A 151 -1.11 29.55 -3.05
N LEU A 152 -1.04 30.88 -3.10
CA LEU A 152 -0.78 31.76 -4.24
C LEU A 152 0.26 31.28 -5.29
N PRO A 153 0.16 31.73 -6.56
CA PRO A 153 1.08 31.35 -7.61
C PRO A 153 2.52 31.73 -7.25
N SER A 154 3.31 30.73 -6.86
CA SER A 154 4.76 30.86 -6.69
C SER A 154 5.41 30.99 -8.07
N SER A 155 6.27 32.00 -8.20
CA SER A 155 6.96 32.39 -9.44
C SER A 155 8.33 31.70 -9.59
N THR A 156 8.43 30.42 -9.24
CA THR A 156 9.63 29.59 -9.43
C THR A 156 9.40 28.47 -10.44
N PRO A 157 10.38 28.10 -11.29
CA PRO A 157 10.15 27.26 -12.48
C PRO A 157 10.10 25.74 -12.18
N THR A 158 10.05 25.34 -10.91
CA THR A 158 10.08 23.92 -10.51
C THR A 158 9.10 23.73 -9.38
N THR A 159 7.81 23.70 -9.72
CA THR A 159 6.78 23.27 -8.78
C THR A 159 7.03 21.80 -8.45
N PRO A 160 7.25 21.43 -7.18
CA PRO A 160 7.40 20.03 -6.81
C PRO A 160 6.13 19.26 -7.22
N LEU A 161 6.29 18.05 -7.77
CA LEU A 161 5.19 17.16 -8.13
C LEU A 161 4.44 16.68 -6.87
N ILE A 162 5.12 16.67 -5.72
CA ILE A 162 4.56 16.25 -4.44
C ILE A 162 4.61 17.41 -3.42
N PRO A 163 3.48 17.74 -2.76
CA PRO A 163 3.44 18.78 -1.75
C PRO A 163 4.38 18.49 -0.56
N GLU A 164 5.03 19.52 -0.01
CA GLU A 164 5.89 19.43 1.18
C GLU A 164 5.14 18.99 2.46
N SER A 165 3.80 19.09 2.46
CA SER A 165 2.91 18.72 3.57
C SER A 165 2.37 17.28 3.51
N ALA A 166 2.74 16.51 2.47
CA ALA A 166 2.21 15.17 2.28
C ALA A 166 2.62 14.25 3.44
N SER A 167 1.68 13.48 3.99
CA SER A 167 1.95 12.49 5.05
C SER A 167 2.89 11.38 4.55
N TYR A 168 4.20 11.56 4.66
CA TYR A 168 5.20 10.72 3.99
C TYR A 168 5.26 9.30 4.53
N TYR A 169 5.16 9.14 5.85
CA TYR A 169 5.36 7.84 6.50
C TYR A 169 4.17 6.92 6.28
N GLU A 170 2.97 7.46 6.42
CA GLU A 170 1.73 6.73 6.25
C GLU A 170 1.54 6.26 4.80
N ARG A 171 2.18 6.93 3.84
CA ARG A 171 2.06 6.65 2.40
C ARG A 171 3.21 5.82 1.83
N GLU A 172 4.17 5.39 2.64
CA GLU A 172 5.34 4.64 2.18
C GLU A 172 4.95 3.34 1.46
N ILE A 173 4.07 2.54 2.07
CA ILE A 173 3.59 1.27 1.48
C ILE A 173 2.81 1.53 0.19
N PRO A 174 1.81 2.43 0.15
CA PRO A 174 1.16 2.79 -1.11
C PRO A 174 2.13 3.24 -2.21
N TRP A 175 3.12 4.07 -1.89
CA TRP A 175 4.13 4.50 -2.87
C TRP A 175 4.97 3.34 -3.35
N PHE A 176 5.37 2.42 -2.46
CA PHE A 176 6.16 1.27 -2.85
C PHE A 176 5.36 0.31 -3.75
N ILE A 177 4.12 -0.01 -3.40
CA ILE A 177 3.26 -0.85 -4.24
C ILE A 177 3.02 -0.21 -5.61
N THR A 178 2.93 1.12 -5.67
CA THR A 178 2.85 1.86 -6.93
C THR A 178 4.16 1.72 -7.72
N ALA A 179 5.30 1.78 -7.05
CA ALA A 179 6.63 1.62 -7.64
C ALA A 179 6.82 0.25 -8.32
N THR A 180 6.31 -0.83 -7.72
CA THR A 180 6.39 -2.18 -8.32
C THR A 180 5.61 -2.32 -9.62
N CYS A 181 4.67 -1.40 -9.88
CA CYS A 181 3.81 -1.40 -11.07
C CYS A 181 4.18 -0.31 -12.09
N ALA A 182 5.12 0.57 -11.76
CA ALA A 182 5.49 1.73 -12.58
C ALA A 182 6.35 1.34 -13.80
N THR A 183 5.75 1.42 -14.99
CA THR A 183 6.42 1.10 -16.26
C THR A 183 6.83 2.34 -17.04
N SER A 184 6.17 3.49 -16.82
CA SER A 184 6.45 4.73 -17.54
C SER A 184 7.56 5.52 -16.85
N LYS A 185 8.37 6.27 -17.63
CA LYS A 185 9.37 7.18 -17.06
C LYS A 185 8.75 8.29 -16.21
N HIS A 186 7.52 8.69 -16.55
CA HIS A 186 6.79 9.73 -15.84
C HIS A 186 6.36 9.24 -14.45
N ASP A 187 5.73 8.06 -14.37
CA ASP A 187 5.31 7.44 -13.10
C ASP A 187 6.52 7.28 -12.17
N ARG A 188 7.65 6.77 -12.71
CA ARG A 188 8.89 6.58 -11.95
C ARG A 188 9.51 7.90 -11.47
N ALA A 189 9.33 9.00 -12.19
CA ALA A 189 9.82 10.31 -11.77
C ALA A 189 9.03 10.84 -10.56
N ILE A 190 7.70 10.74 -10.60
CA ILE A 190 6.82 11.10 -9.48
C ILE A 190 7.18 10.26 -8.24
N ILE A 191 7.33 8.95 -8.41
CA ILE A 191 7.63 8.02 -7.31
C ILE A 191 9.02 8.28 -6.71
N ARG A 192 10.03 8.66 -7.52
CA ARG A 192 11.33 9.09 -7.00
C ARG A 192 11.21 10.31 -6.10
N GLU A 193 10.40 11.28 -6.51
CA GLU A 193 10.15 12.47 -5.71
C GLU A 193 9.45 12.11 -4.39
N ALA A 194 8.52 11.14 -4.42
CA ALA A 194 7.81 10.67 -3.23
C ALA A 194 8.77 10.13 -2.17
N PHE A 195 9.77 9.35 -2.60
CA PHE A 195 10.79 8.77 -1.73
C PHE A 195 11.95 9.73 -1.39
N GLY A 196 12.02 10.90 -2.01
CA GLY A 196 13.06 11.91 -1.72
C GLY A 196 13.01 12.45 -0.28
N HIS A 197 11.90 12.25 0.42
CA HIS A 197 11.68 12.70 1.79
C HIS A 197 12.17 11.63 2.79
N ARG A 198 13.38 11.81 3.33
CA ARG A 198 13.98 10.85 4.26
C ARG A 198 13.25 10.84 5.61
N SER A 199 12.80 9.66 6.05
CA SER A 199 12.37 9.41 7.43
C SER A 199 13.56 9.08 8.33
N PRO A 200 13.68 9.67 9.53
CA PRO A 200 14.61 9.20 10.54
C PRO A 200 14.12 7.94 11.29
N LEU A 201 12.85 7.55 11.15
CA LEU A 201 12.25 6.44 11.91
C LEU A 201 12.30 5.08 11.19
N PHE A 202 12.47 5.09 9.86
CA PHE A 202 12.54 3.87 9.04
C PHE A 202 13.90 3.77 8.35
N GLY A 203 14.67 2.75 8.74
CA GLY A 203 16.09 2.61 8.40
C GLY A 203 16.41 2.07 6.99
N PHE A 204 15.41 1.88 6.12
CA PHE A 204 15.63 1.39 4.76
C PHE A 204 15.10 2.37 3.72
N ASP A 205 16.00 2.80 2.85
CA ASP A 205 15.63 3.51 1.62
C ASP A 205 14.99 2.49 0.67
N VAL A 206 13.67 2.56 0.51
CA VAL A 206 12.91 1.64 -0.36
C VAL A 206 13.05 2.01 -1.85
N LEU A 207 13.53 3.22 -2.17
CA LEU A 207 13.73 3.65 -3.56
C LEU A 207 14.78 2.80 -4.29
N PRO A 208 15.98 2.53 -3.74
CA PRO A 208 16.93 1.59 -4.34
C PRO A 208 16.35 0.21 -4.66
N ILE A 209 15.38 -0.27 -3.87
CA ILE A 209 14.68 -1.54 -4.13
C ILE A 209 13.76 -1.40 -5.36
N ALA A 210 12.99 -0.31 -5.42
CA ALA A 210 12.15 -0.01 -6.58
C ALA A 210 12.97 0.16 -7.87
N GLU A 211 14.12 0.84 -7.80
CA GLU A 211 15.00 1.05 -8.95
C GLU A 211 15.56 -0.26 -9.49
N ARG A 212 15.91 -1.22 -8.63
CA ARG A 212 16.29 -2.57 -9.07
C ARG A 212 15.18 -3.30 -9.80
N ILE A 213 13.94 -3.20 -9.31
CA ILE A 213 12.77 -3.78 -9.99
C ILE A 213 12.59 -3.15 -11.38
N TRP A 214 12.79 -1.84 -11.49
CA TRP A 214 12.73 -1.12 -12.76
C TRP A 214 13.84 -1.55 -13.72
N GLU A 215 15.08 -1.65 -13.24
CA GLU A 215 16.22 -2.13 -14.05
C GLU A 215 16.02 -3.56 -14.55
N ALA A 216 15.51 -4.45 -13.70
CA ALA A 216 15.20 -5.83 -14.06
C ALA A 216 14.09 -5.89 -15.12
N THR A 217 13.04 -5.08 -14.95
CA THR A 217 11.92 -4.96 -15.90
C THR A 217 12.40 -4.41 -17.25
N ASP A 218 13.19 -3.33 -17.24
CA ASP A 218 13.70 -2.70 -18.45
C ASP A 218 14.64 -3.64 -19.22
N ARG A 219 15.46 -4.43 -18.51
CA ARG A 219 16.33 -5.45 -19.10
C ARG A 219 15.55 -6.60 -19.72
N ALA A 220 14.47 -7.03 -19.08
CA ALA A 220 13.62 -8.11 -19.58
C ALA A 220 12.77 -7.67 -20.79
N GLY A 221 12.44 -6.36 -20.87
CA GLY A 221 11.56 -5.80 -21.90
C GLY A 221 10.07 -6.05 -21.64
N TYR A 222 9.72 -6.61 -20.49
CA TYR A 222 8.34 -6.83 -20.03
C TYR A 222 8.27 -6.77 -18.49
N PRO A 223 7.12 -6.42 -17.90
CA PRO A 223 6.99 -6.35 -16.45
C PRO A 223 7.21 -7.67 -15.74
N LEU A 224 7.98 -7.63 -14.67
CA LEU A 224 8.28 -8.78 -13.83
C LEU A 224 7.48 -8.71 -12.53
N GLU A 225 7.15 -9.88 -11.97
CA GLU A 225 6.63 -9.98 -10.61
C GLU A 225 7.74 -9.59 -9.63
N TRP A 226 7.49 -8.56 -8.83
CA TRP A 226 8.53 -7.88 -8.08
C TRP A 226 9.12 -8.75 -6.96
N ARG A 227 8.31 -9.60 -6.30
CA ARG A 227 8.83 -10.49 -5.24
C ARG A 227 9.82 -11.50 -5.81
N SER A 228 9.56 -12.01 -7.01
CA SER A 228 10.43 -12.91 -7.75
C SER A 228 11.73 -12.21 -8.17
N VAL A 229 11.69 -10.91 -8.48
CA VAL A 229 12.91 -10.12 -8.72
C VAL A 229 13.73 -10.02 -7.44
N LEU A 230 13.11 -9.64 -6.32
CA LEU A 230 13.81 -9.49 -5.05
C LEU A 230 14.39 -10.81 -4.54
N GLU A 231 13.65 -11.92 -4.68
CA GLU A 231 14.12 -13.26 -4.32
C GLU A 231 15.36 -13.67 -5.14
N LYS A 232 15.34 -13.45 -6.46
CA LYS A 232 16.48 -13.76 -7.34
C LYS A 232 17.71 -12.92 -7.04
N GLU A 233 17.51 -11.67 -6.62
CA GLU A 233 18.60 -10.77 -6.24
C GLU A 233 19.07 -10.95 -4.78
N GLY A 234 18.42 -11.81 -4.00
CA GLY A 234 18.73 -11.99 -2.58
C GLY A 234 18.41 -10.76 -1.72
N VAL A 235 17.48 -9.91 -2.16
CA VAL A 235 17.07 -8.70 -1.45
C VAL A 235 15.96 -9.05 -0.47
N LEU A 236 16.23 -8.92 0.83
CA LEU A 236 15.22 -9.04 1.87
C LEU A 236 14.63 -7.67 2.15
N MET A 237 13.36 -7.49 1.77
CA MET A 237 12.60 -6.28 2.08
C MET A 237 11.75 -6.50 3.33
N MET A 238 11.69 -5.49 4.18
CA MET A 238 10.82 -5.46 5.35
C MET A 238 10.21 -4.07 5.50
N PHE A 239 8.88 -3.99 5.42
CA PHE A 239 8.16 -2.84 5.94
C PHE A 239 8.17 -2.94 7.47
N MET A 240 8.66 -1.90 8.14
CA MET A 240 8.52 -1.77 9.59
C MET A 240 7.25 -0.99 9.89
#